data_AF-A0A3D0NUK3-F1
#
_entry.id   AF-A0A3D0NUK3-F1
#
_cell.length_a   1.000
_cell.length_b   1.000
_cell.length_c   1.000
_cell.angle_alpha   90.00
_cell.angle_beta   90.00
_cell.angle_gamma   90.00
#
_symmetry.space_group_name_H-M   'P 1'
#
loop_
_entity.id
_entity.type
_entity.pdbx_description
1 polymer ?
#
loop_
_entity_poly.entity_id
_entity_poly.type
_entity_poly.pdbx_seq_one_letter_code
_entity_poly.pdbx_strand_id
1 'polypeptide(L)' 'MKLGIVGLPNVGKSTLFNAITNAGAQSANYPFCTIEPNVGVVAVPDKRLDKLAEMYEPEKYT' A
#
# COMPACT_ATOMS: atom_id res chain seq x y z
N MET A 1 -3.92 12.05 -1.62
CA MET A 1 -3.27 12.16 -0.29
C MET A 1 -2.26 11.01 -0.17
N LYS A 2 -1.09 11.23 0.45
CA LYS A 2 -0.06 10.19 0.63
C LYS A 2 0.25 10.06 2.12
N LEU A 3 0.46 8.84 2.61
CA LEU A 3 0.89 8.56 3.99
C LEU A 3 2.30 7.96 3.96
N GLY A 4 3.12 8.29 4.97
CA GLY A 4 4.47 7.75 5.14
C GLY A 4 4.57 6.84 6.36
N ILE A 5 5.20 5.68 6.20
CA ILE A 5 5.54 4.78 7.31
C ILE A 5 6.91 5.19 7.87
N VAL A 6 6.95 5.64 9.13
CA VAL A 6 8.18 6.12 9.80
C VAL A 6 8.51 5.28 11.03
N GLY A 7 9.79 5.18 11.38
CA GLY A 7 10.25 4.42 12.56
C GLY A 7 11.73 4.08 12.52
N LEU A 8 12.26 3.59 13.65
CA LEU A 8 13.68 3.26 13.84
C LEU A 8 14.18 2.17 12.86
N PRO A 9 15.49 2.07 12.61
CA PRO A 9 16.06 0.99 11.80
C PRO A 9 15.63 -0.40 12.29
N ASN A 10 15.45 -1.36 11.37
CA ASN A 10 15.16 -2.78 11.65
C ASN A 10 13.86 -3.11 12.42
N VAL A 11 12.92 -2.16 12.59
CA VAL A 11 11.62 -2.42 13.25
C VAL A 11 10.56 -3.10 12.36
N GLY A 12 10.95 -3.64 11.21
CA GLY A 12 10.03 -4.34 10.30
C GLY A 12 9.19 -3.44 9.38
N LYS A 13 9.58 -2.18 9.16
CA LYS A 13 8.85 -1.24 8.28
C LYS A 13 8.62 -1.79 6.87
N SER A 14 9.65 -2.36 6.25
CA SER A 14 9.57 -2.94 4.91
C SER A 14 8.68 -4.17 4.87
N THR A 15 8.67 -4.97 5.95
CA THR A 15 7.79 -6.13 6.10
C THR A 15 6.33 -5.70 6.15
N LEU A 16 6.00 -4.68 6.94
CA LEU A 16 4.64 -4.15 7.01
C LEU A 16 4.19 -3.54 5.67
N PHE A 17 5.08 -2.77 5.02
CA PHE A 17 4.79 -2.20 3.72
C PHE A 17 4.50 -3.30 2.68
N ASN A 18 5.30 -4.36 2.64
CA ASN A 18 5.10 -5.49 1.71
C ASN A 18 3.80 -6.25 2.01
N ALA A 19 3.47 -6.46 3.28
CA ALA A 19 2.24 -7.15 3.67
C ALA A 19 0.98 -6.37 3.27
N ILE A 20 1.01 -5.03 3.34
CA ILE A 20 -0.15 -4.18 3.03
C ILE A 20 -0.28 -3.94 1.52
N THR A 21 0.84 -3.77 0.82
CA THR A 21 0.82 -3.35 -0.58
C THR A 21 0.97 -4.50 -1.57
N ASN A 22 1.37 -5.69 -1.13
CA ASN A 22 1.85 -6.81 -1.96
C ASN A 22 2.89 -6.38 -3.03
N ALA A 23 3.37 -5.14 -2.98
CA ALA A 23 4.42 -4.62 -3.81
C ALA A 23 5.71 -5.14 -3.18
N GLY A 24 6.45 -5.98 -3.89
CA GLY A 24 7.71 -6.51 -3.41
C GLY A 24 8.73 -5.38 -3.25
N ALA A 25 8.68 -4.65 -2.12
CA ALA A 25 9.65 -3.61 -1.83
C ALA A 25 11.01 -4.28 -1.74
N GLN A 26 11.84 -3.99 -2.74
CA GLN A 26 13.21 -4.43 -2.76
C GLN A 26 13.94 -3.71 -1.64
N SER A 27 14.38 -4.47 -0.65
CA SER A 27 15.24 -4.00 0.44
C SER A 27 16.67 -3.87 -0.08
N ALA A 28 16.93 -2.89 -0.94
CA ALA A 28 18.27 -2.60 -1.42
C ALA A 28 18.98 -1.61 -0.48
N ASN A 29 19.98 -2.08 0.25
CA ASN A 29 20.86 -1.28 1.10
C ASN A 29 21.93 -0.60 0.24
N TYR A 30 21.69 0.62 -0.30
CA TYR A 30 22.76 1.38 -0.96
C TYR A 30 22.80 2.84 -0.46
N PRO A 31 23.94 3.32 0.10
CA PRO A 31 23.98 4.60 0.83
C PRO A 31 24.02 5.87 -0.04
N PHE A 32 23.94 5.76 -1.38
CA PHE A 32 24.23 6.91 -2.26
C PHE A 32 23.33 7.06 -3.51
N CYS A 33 22.27 6.26 -3.67
CA CYS A 33 21.27 6.50 -4.72
C CYS A 33 20.06 7.22 -4.13
N THR A 34 19.47 8.15 -4.89
CA THR A 34 18.14 8.71 -4.60
C THR A 34 17.15 7.55 -4.50
N ILE A 35 16.85 7.10 -3.28
CA ILE A 35 15.91 6.01 -3.04
C ILE A 35 14.54 6.57 -3.36
N GLU A 36 14.00 6.27 -4.55
CA GLU A 36 12.59 6.49 -4.80
C GLU A 36 11.81 5.77 -3.69
N PRO A 37 10.98 6.48 -2.92
CA PRO A 37 10.26 5.85 -1.82
C PRO A 37 9.36 4.76 -2.40
N ASN A 38 9.29 3.60 -1.74
CA ASN A 38 8.33 2.58 -2.13
C ASN A 38 6.91 3.17 -2.00
N VAL A 39 6.23 3.39 -3.13
CA VAL A 39 4.85 3.87 -3.16
C VAL A 39 3.96 2.69 -3.51
N GLY A 40 3.03 2.37 -2.62
CA GLY A 40 1.98 1.39 -2.85
C GLY A 40 0.61 2.00 -2.63
N VAL A 41 -0.40 1.46 -3.31
CA VAL A 41 -1.80 1.80 -3.11
C VAL A 41 -2.47 0.59 -2.48
N VAL A 42 -3.23 0.80 -1.42
CA VAL A 42 -4.07 -0.24 -0.82
C VAL A 42 -5.52 0.21 -0.89
N ALA A 43 -6.41 -0.69 -1.28
CA ALA A 43 -7.85 -0.43 -1.26
C ALA A 43 -8.33 -0.33 0.20
N VAL A 44 -9.19 0.65 0.48
CA VAL A 44 -9.81 0.79 1.80
C VAL A 44 -11.07 -0.07 1.80
N PRO A 45 -11.16 -1.10 2.66
CA PRO A 45 -12.35 -1.94 2.69
C PRO A 45 -13.57 -1.15 3.18
N ASP A 46 -14.61 -1.08 2.35
CA ASP A 46 -15.85 -0.38 2.67
C ASP A 46 -17.08 -1.22 2.29
N LYS A 47 -17.76 -1.78 3.29
CA LYS A 47 -18.96 -2.62 3.12
C LYS A 47 -20.13 -1.90 2.44
N ARG A 48 -20.11 -0.56 2.44
CA ARG A 48 -21.16 0.24 1.77
C ARG A 48 -20.99 0.17 0.25
N LEU A 49 -19.75 0.12 -0.23
CA LEU A 49 -19.47 -0.05 -1.65
C LEU A 49 -19.95 -1.42 -2.14
N ASP A 50 -19.75 -2.48 -1.34
CA ASP A 50 -20.28 -3.82 -1.66
C ASP A 50 -21.80 -3.78 -1.87
N LYS A 51 -22.53 -3.11 -0.98
CA LYS A 51 -24.00 -3.01 -1.05
C LYS A 51 -24.49 -2.16 -2.23
N LEU A 52 -23.76 -1.11 -2.59
CA LEU A 52 -24.08 -0.31 -3.77
C LEU A 52 -23.76 -1.08 -5.06
N ALA A 53 -22.68 -1.86 -5.09
CA ALA A 53 -22.35 -2.72 -6.22
C ALA A 53 -23.42 -3.78 -6.48
N GLU A 54 -23.95 -4.41 -5.41
CA GLU A 54 -25.09 -5.34 -5.49
C GLU A 54 -26.38 -4.66 -6.04
N MET A 55 -26.61 -3.38 -5.71
CA MET A 55 -27.84 -2.68 -6.08
C MET A 55 -27.83 -2.15 -7.51
N TYR A 56 -26.67 -1.70 -8.00
CA TYR A 56 -26.55 -0.95 -9.25
C TYR A 56 -25.79 -1.69 -10.35
N GLU A 57 -25.19 -2.86 -10.07
CA GLU A 57 -24.41 -3.68 -11.00
C GLU A 57 -23.47 -2.85 -11.91
N PRO A 58 -22.59 -2.02 -11.35
CA PRO A 58 -21.75 -1.13 -12.15
C PRO A 58 -20.68 -1.92 -12.92
N GLU A 59 -20.32 -1.46 -14.12
CA GLU A 59 -19.23 -2.06 -14.94
C GLU A 59 -17.86 -2.04 -14.24
N LYS A 60 -17.67 -1.18 -13.23
CA LYS A 60 -16.39 -1.06 -12.50
C LYS A 60 -16.62 -0.96 -10.99
N TYR A 61 -15.90 -1.80 -10.25
CA TYR A 61 -15.85 -1.88 -8.80
C TYR A 61 -14.38 -1.87 -8.35
N THR A 62 -13.99 -1.03 -7.39
CA THR A 62 -12.58 -0.83 -6.97
C THR A 62 -12.47 -0.68 -5.47
#